data_AF-A0A2V5ZRC2-F1
#
_entry.id   AF-A0A2V5ZRC2-F1
#
_cell.length_a   1.000
_cell.length_b   1.000
_cell.length_c   1.000
_cell.angle_alpha   90.00
_cell.angle_beta   90.00
_cell.angle_gamma   90.00
#
_symmetry.space_group_name_H-M   'P 1'
#
loop_
_entity.id
_entity.type
_entity.pdbx_description
1 polymer ?
#
loop_
_entity_poly.entity_id
_entity_poly.type
_entity_poly.pdbx_seq_one_letter_code
_entity_poly.pdbx_strand_id
1 'polypeptide(L)'
;MDWNMIGNLAQAISGIAVVISLLYLARQMRQGTATARAAAYQSFAEQQGAFTIAFLEDPRLTSVFHRVVVKRESMTTFDDLDKTAAIMMCVLQARIYDTMYRQVRDGILNPDDLSLIANITYLNSPAWKEAWPRVSQALSPDFVAYFNERHGAENG
;
A
#
# COMPACT_ATOMS: atom_id res chain seq x y z
N MET A 1 -61.13 -21.96 -4.01
CA MET A 1 -59.72 -21.74 -3.63
C MET A 1 -59.30 -20.44 -4.29
N ASP A 2 -59.11 -19.38 -3.52
CA ASP A 2 -58.78 -18.06 -4.05
C ASP A 2 -57.34 -18.04 -4.54
N TRP A 3 -57.16 -18.30 -5.84
CA TRP A 3 -55.86 -18.24 -6.53
C TRP A 3 -55.15 -16.89 -6.31
N ASN A 4 -55.91 -15.82 -6.12
CA ASN A 4 -55.38 -14.49 -5.76
C ASN A 4 -54.71 -14.48 -4.39
N MET A 5 -55.27 -15.19 -3.40
CA MET A 5 -54.67 -15.29 -2.06
C MET A 5 -53.34 -16.02 -2.12
N ILE A 6 -53.26 -17.10 -2.91
CA ILE A 6 -52.04 -17.89 -3.10
C ILE A 6 -50.98 -17.07 -3.85
N GLY A 7 -51.37 -16.34 -4.88
CA GLY A 7 -50.48 -15.44 -5.63
C GLY A 7 -49.89 -14.34 -4.75
N ASN A 8 -50.72 -13.71 -3.91
CA ASN A 8 -50.26 -12.70 -2.96
C ASN A 8 -49.31 -13.27 -1.90
N LEU A 9 -49.59 -14.49 -1.40
CA LEU A 9 -48.72 -15.17 -0.44
C LEU A 9 -47.36 -15.53 -1.06
N ALA A 10 -47.37 -16.03 -2.29
CA ALA A 10 -46.16 -16.34 -3.04
C ALA A 10 -45.31 -15.09 -3.28
N GLN A 11 -45.93 -13.97 -3.69
CA GLN A 11 -45.22 -12.70 -3.84
C GLN A 11 -44.63 -12.19 -2.52
N ALA A 12 -45.36 -12.29 -1.41
CA ALA A 12 -44.85 -11.90 -0.09
C ALA A 12 -43.63 -12.74 0.31
N ILE A 13 -43.69 -14.06 0.12
CA ILE A 13 -42.58 -14.98 0.41
C ILE A 13 -41.38 -14.69 -0.50
N SER A 14 -41.60 -14.50 -1.80
CA SER A 14 -40.54 -14.14 -2.76
C SER A 14 -39.88 -12.81 -2.40
N GLY A 15 -40.66 -11.80 -2.03
CA GLY A 15 -40.14 -10.50 -1.58
C GLY A 15 -39.26 -10.63 -0.32
N ILE A 16 -39.73 -11.40 0.67
CA ILE A 16 -38.95 -11.67 1.89
C ILE A 16 -37.65 -12.43 1.55
N ALA A 17 -37.71 -13.42 0.66
CA ALA A 17 -36.54 -14.16 0.23
C ALA A 17 -35.48 -13.24 -0.41
N VAL A 18 -35.88 -12.31 -1.29
CA VAL A 18 -34.96 -11.33 -1.89
C VAL A 18 -34.32 -10.44 -0.83
N VAL A 19 -35.08 -9.95 0.15
CA VAL A 19 -34.54 -9.13 1.25
C VAL A 19 -33.50 -9.92 2.05
N ILE A 20 -33.79 -11.18 2.39
CA ILE A 20 -32.86 -12.06 3.10
C ILE A 20 -31.59 -12.29 2.27
N SER A 21 -31.72 -12.54 0.97
CA SER A 21 -30.57 -12.71 0.06
C SER A 21 -29.68 -11.47 0.00
N LEU A 22 -30.26 -10.27 -0.07
CA LEU A 22 -29.50 -9.02 -0.05
C LEU A 22 -28.77 -8.80 1.29
N LEU A 23 -29.42 -9.11 2.41
CA LEU A 23 -28.80 -9.03 3.74
C LEU A 23 -27.64 -10.03 3.89
N TYR A 24 -27.79 -11.23 3.35
CA TYR A 24 -26.73 -12.23 3.32
C TYR A 24 -25.55 -11.76 2.47
N LEU A 25 -25.81 -11.28 1.24
CA LEU A 25 -24.77 -10.77 0.34
C LEU A 25 -24.04 -9.58 0.96
N ALA A 26 -24.76 -8.64 1.60
CA ALA A 26 -24.14 -7.52 2.29
C ALA A 26 -23.22 -7.98 3.43
N ARG A 27 -23.63 -8.99 4.21
CA ARG A 27 -22.75 -9.60 5.23
C ARG A 27 -21.55 -10.31 4.61
N GLN A 28 -21.76 -11.07 3.54
CA GLN A 28 -20.71 -11.80 2.84
C GLN A 28 -19.66 -10.85 2.25
N MET A 29 -20.08 -9.75 1.63
CA MET A 29 -19.17 -8.72 1.13
C MET A 29 -18.37 -8.08 2.27
N ARG A 30 -19.02 -7.74 3.40
CA ARG A 30 -18.32 -7.19 4.58
C ARG A 30 -17.26 -8.14 5.14
N GLN A 31 -17.58 -9.43 5.24
CA GLN A 31 -16.62 -10.45 5.67
C GLN A 31 -15.47 -10.59 4.67
N GLY A 32 -15.78 -10.63 3.37
CA GLY A 32 -14.79 -10.67 2.30
C GLY A 32 -13.80 -9.50 2.36
N THR A 33 -14.31 -8.28 2.53
CA THR A 33 -13.47 -7.08 2.69
C THR A 33 -12.61 -7.15 3.96
N ALA A 34 -13.16 -7.60 5.08
CA ALA A 34 -12.41 -7.75 6.32
C ALA A 34 -11.25 -8.75 6.18
N THR A 35 -11.48 -9.89 5.52
CA THR A 35 -10.44 -10.88 5.23
C THR A 35 -9.38 -10.32 4.28
N ALA A 36 -9.78 -9.64 3.20
CA ALA A 36 -8.85 -9.00 2.28
C ALA A 36 -7.97 -7.95 2.96
N ARG A 37 -8.56 -7.15 3.85
CA ARG A 37 -7.84 -6.16 4.66
C ARG A 37 -6.83 -6.81 5.61
N ALA A 38 -7.21 -7.88 6.29
CA ALA A 38 -6.29 -8.62 7.16
C ALA A 38 -5.10 -9.20 6.37
N ALA A 39 -5.36 -9.77 5.19
CA ALA A 39 -4.32 -10.28 4.30
C ALA A 39 -3.38 -9.17 3.79
N ALA A 40 -3.92 -7.99 3.48
CA ALA A 40 -3.14 -6.82 3.09
C ALA A 40 -2.17 -6.37 4.20
N TYR A 41 -2.66 -6.25 5.44
CA TYR A 41 -1.79 -5.91 6.58
C TYR A 41 -0.74 -6.98 6.85
N GLN A 42 -1.12 -8.27 6.76
CA GLN A 42 -0.19 -9.38 6.94
C GLN A 42 0.93 -9.33 5.90
N SER A 43 0.59 -9.12 4.62
CA SER A 43 1.57 -8.99 3.54
C SER A 43 2.50 -7.80 3.74
N PHE A 44 1.97 -6.66 4.22
CA PHE A 44 2.79 -5.50 4.56
C PHE A 44 3.77 -5.81 5.70
N ALA A 45 3.30 -6.45 6.77
CA ALA A 45 4.15 -6.85 7.90
C ALA A 45 5.26 -7.82 7.47
N GLU A 46 4.95 -8.78 6.58
CA GLU A 46 5.93 -9.71 6.02
C GLU A 46 6.97 -9.01 5.15
N GLN A 47 6.57 -8.09 4.28
CA GLN A 47 7.50 -7.32 3.44
C GLN A 47 8.44 -6.45 4.28
N GLN A 48 7.90 -5.77 5.31
CA GLN A 48 8.70 -4.99 6.25
C GLN A 48 9.63 -5.88 7.09
N GLY A 49 9.16 -7.06 7.51
CA GLY A 49 9.96 -8.05 8.23
C GLY A 49 11.14 -8.55 7.39
N ALA A 50 10.89 -8.93 6.14
CA ALA A 50 11.93 -9.36 5.22
C ALA A 50 12.96 -8.26 4.96
N PHE A 51 12.52 -7.02 4.80
CA PHE A 51 13.41 -5.86 4.66
C PHE A 51 14.27 -5.65 5.91
N THR A 52 13.67 -5.75 7.10
CA THR A 52 14.38 -5.63 8.37
C THR A 52 15.42 -6.73 8.56
N ILE A 53 15.07 -7.98 8.24
CA ILE A 53 16.00 -9.13 8.30
C ILE A 53 17.20 -8.90 7.36
N ALA A 54 16.98 -8.40 6.15
CA ALA A 54 18.07 -8.12 5.21
C ALA A 54 19.10 -7.11 5.77
N PHE A 55 18.67 -6.12 6.57
CA PHE A 55 19.62 -5.23 7.27
C PHE A 55 20.37 -5.93 8.39
N LEU A 56 19.69 -6.80 9.15
CA LEU A 56 20.32 -7.54 10.23
C LEU A 56 21.37 -8.54 9.72
N GLU A 57 21.15 -9.11 8.53
CA GLU A 57 22.06 -10.09 7.91
C GLU A 57 23.24 -9.43 7.18
N ASP A 58 23.07 -8.23 6.62
CA ASP A 58 24.11 -7.52 5.88
C ASP A 58 24.52 -6.19 6.54
N PRO A 59 25.67 -6.15 7.25
CA PRO A 59 26.20 -4.93 7.85
C PRO A 59 26.42 -3.79 6.85
N ARG A 60 26.66 -4.11 5.58
CA ARG A 60 26.85 -3.11 4.53
C ARG A 60 25.54 -2.43 4.17
N LEU A 61 24.44 -3.17 4.04
CA LEU A 61 23.11 -2.57 3.86
C LEU A 61 22.74 -1.70 5.05
N THR A 62 23.05 -2.16 6.28
CA THR A 62 22.85 -1.34 7.49
C THR A 62 23.67 -0.06 7.48
N SER A 63 24.93 -0.12 7.03
CA SER A 63 25.78 1.06 6.86
C SER A 63 25.18 2.05 5.85
N VAL A 64 24.77 1.57 4.68
CA VAL A 64 24.13 2.40 3.64
C VAL A 64 22.84 3.03 4.17
N PHE A 65 21.98 2.25 4.83
CA PHE A 65 20.75 2.77 5.45
C PHE A 65 21.05 3.87 6.47
N HIS A 66 22.01 3.65 7.36
CA HIS A 66 22.41 4.65 8.34
C HIS A 66 22.92 5.93 7.68
N ARG A 67 23.74 5.82 6.63
CA ARG A 67 24.24 6.99 5.88
C ARG A 67 23.10 7.76 5.19
N VAL A 68 22.17 7.05 4.56
CA VAL A 68 21.06 7.69 3.83
C VAL A 68 19.99 8.26 4.76
N VAL A 69 19.55 7.52 5.76
CA VAL A 69 18.38 7.86 6.58
C VAL A 69 18.79 8.73 7.76
N VAL A 70 19.83 8.32 8.49
CA VAL A 70 20.24 8.97 9.75
C VAL A 70 21.18 10.13 9.46
N LYS A 71 22.24 9.90 8.67
CA LYS A 71 23.18 10.97 8.29
C LYS A 71 22.66 11.88 7.18
N ARG A 72 21.62 11.46 6.45
CA ARG A 72 21.05 12.19 5.30
C ARG A 72 22.11 12.55 4.27
N GLU A 73 23.07 11.65 4.05
CA GLU A 73 24.08 11.82 3.00
C GLU A 73 23.44 11.71 1.61
N SER A 74 23.98 12.48 0.67
CA SER A 74 23.66 12.36 -0.75
C SER A 74 24.29 11.07 -1.31
N MET A 75 23.62 10.40 -2.25
CA MET A 75 24.19 9.20 -2.88
C MET A 75 25.35 9.56 -3.83
N THR A 76 25.60 10.84 -4.13
CA THR A 76 26.76 11.25 -4.93
C THR A 76 28.08 11.06 -4.21
N THR A 77 28.08 10.92 -2.88
CA THR A 77 29.28 10.67 -2.07
C THR A 77 29.55 9.17 -1.87
N PHE A 78 28.70 8.31 -2.40
CA PHE A 78 28.79 6.87 -2.23
C PHE A 78 29.62 6.25 -3.35
N ASP A 79 30.26 5.11 -3.08
CA ASP A 79 30.79 4.27 -4.15
C ASP A 79 29.65 3.67 -4.99
N ASP A 80 29.98 3.10 -6.14
CA ASP A 80 28.99 2.59 -7.10
C ASP A 80 28.09 1.49 -6.50
N LEU A 81 28.65 0.67 -5.60
CA LEU A 81 27.93 -0.46 -5.02
C LEU A 81 26.95 0.02 -3.94
N ASP A 82 27.37 0.96 -3.10
CA ASP A 82 26.54 1.59 -2.06
C ASP A 82 25.46 2.46 -2.68
N LYS A 83 25.78 3.18 -3.76
CA LYS A 83 24.80 3.92 -4.55
C LYS A 83 23.75 2.98 -5.14
N THR A 84 24.17 1.83 -5.66
CA THR A 84 23.24 0.81 -6.17
C THR A 84 22.35 0.26 -5.06
N ALA A 85 22.91 -0.03 -3.88
CA ALA A 85 22.15 -0.49 -2.73
C ALA A 85 21.10 0.56 -2.29
N ALA A 86 21.49 1.82 -2.19
CA ALA A 86 20.59 2.92 -1.84
C ALA A 86 19.45 3.08 -2.86
N ILE A 87 19.73 2.97 -4.16
CA ILE A 87 18.70 3.01 -5.22
C ILE A 87 17.76 1.80 -5.09
N MET A 88 18.27 0.60 -4.83
CA MET A 88 17.42 -0.60 -4.68
C MET A 88 16.50 -0.50 -3.46
N MET A 89 16.98 0.11 -2.37
CA MET A 89 16.14 0.45 -1.22
C MET A 89 15.04 1.44 -1.59
N CYS A 90 15.34 2.48 -2.37
CA CYS A 90 14.34 3.42 -2.87
C CYS A 90 13.28 2.71 -3.72
N VAL A 91 13.72 1.82 -4.63
CA VAL A 91 12.82 1.03 -5.49
C VAL A 91 11.89 0.15 -4.65
N LEU A 92 12.43 -0.59 -3.69
CA LEU A 92 11.65 -1.47 -2.83
C LEU A 92 10.57 -0.66 -2.08
N GLN A 93 10.98 0.42 -1.42
CA GLN A 93 10.06 1.24 -0.64
C GLN A 93 8.97 1.89 -1.51
N ALA A 94 9.32 2.34 -2.72
CA ALA A 94 8.35 2.91 -3.66
C ALA A 94 7.32 1.88 -4.13
N ARG A 95 7.74 0.62 -4.34
CA ARG A 95 6.83 -0.49 -4.69
C ARG A 95 5.87 -0.85 -3.56
N ILE A 96 6.36 -0.84 -2.31
CA ILE A 96 5.51 -1.06 -1.13
C ILE A 96 4.44 0.04 -1.05
N TYR A 97 4.82 1.30 -1.32
CA TYR A 97 3.89 2.42 -1.33
C TYR A 97 2.88 2.35 -2.50
N ASP A 98 3.32 2.10 -3.74
CA ASP A 98 2.39 1.90 -4.88
C ASP A 98 1.40 0.77 -4.60
N THR A 99 1.85 -0.31 -3.97
CA THR A 99 0.98 -1.44 -3.59
C THR A 99 -0.07 -1.02 -2.56
N MET A 100 0.32 -0.31 -1.49
CA MET A 100 -0.63 0.18 -0.50
C MET A 100 -1.59 1.22 -1.08
N TYR A 101 -1.10 2.10 -1.96
CA TYR A 101 -1.94 3.08 -2.65
C TYR A 101 -3.02 2.39 -3.49
N ARG A 102 -2.69 1.34 -4.24
CA ARG A 102 -3.67 0.55 -5.00
C ARG A 102 -4.70 -0.11 -4.07
N GLN A 103 -4.27 -0.65 -2.93
CA GLN A 103 -5.20 -1.26 -1.97
C GLN A 103 -6.14 -0.25 -1.32
N VAL A 104 -5.70 1.01 -1.12
CA VAL A 104 -6.58 2.12 -0.69
C VAL A 104 -7.56 2.49 -1.79
N ARG A 105 -7.07 2.67 -3.03
CA ARG A 105 -7.90 3.00 -4.19
C ARG A 105 -8.99 1.94 -4.41
N ASP A 106 -8.66 0.66 -4.19
CA ASP A 106 -9.57 -0.46 -4.34
C ASP A 106 -10.48 -0.67 -3.11
N GLY A 107 -10.40 0.21 -2.09
CA GLY A 107 -11.27 0.21 -0.91
C GLY A 107 -10.96 -0.87 0.14
N ILE A 108 -9.83 -1.57 0.01
CA ILE A 108 -9.40 -2.62 0.95
C ILE A 108 -8.84 -1.97 2.20
N LEU A 109 -7.89 -1.04 2.02
CA LEU A 109 -7.28 -0.25 3.09
C LEU A 109 -7.95 1.12 3.20
N ASN A 110 -7.85 1.72 4.38
CA ASN A 110 -8.27 3.09 4.60
C ASN A 110 -7.15 4.05 4.13
N PRO A 111 -7.46 5.27 3.64
CA PRO A 111 -6.44 6.25 3.27
C PRO A 111 -5.44 6.57 4.40
N ASP A 112 -5.90 6.52 5.64
CA ASP A 112 -5.06 6.74 6.83
C ASP A 112 -3.96 5.68 6.98
N ASP A 113 -4.14 4.47 6.41
CA ASP A 113 -3.15 3.41 6.45
C ASP A 113 -1.89 3.77 5.65
N LEU A 114 -1.98 4.68 4.66
CA LEU A 114 -0.79 5.15 3.92
C LEU A 114 0.17 5.93 4.81
N SER A 115 -0.29 6.46 5.96
CA SER A 115 0.58 7.11 6.94
C SER A 115 1.62 6.17 7.54
N LEU A 116 1.35 4.85 7.56
CA LEU A 116 2.28 3.83 8.03
C LEU A 116 3.58 3.81 7.20
N ILE A 117 3.49 4.16 5.92
CA ILE A 117 4.65 4.30 5.03
C ILE A 117 5.13 5.75 4.99
N ALA A 118 4.20 6.71 4.89
CA ALA A 118 4.54 8.12 4.68
C ALA A 118 5.38 8.72 5.82
N ASN A 119 5.26 8.18 7.04
CA ASN A 119 6.04 8.62 8.21
C ASN A 119 7.44 8.01 8.28
N ILE A 120 7.84 7.17 7.32
CA ILE A 120 9.22 6.67 7.26
C ILE A 120 10.11 7.83 6.83
N THR A 121 10.96 8.31 7.74
CA THR A 121 11.92 9.43 7.60
C THR A 121 12.75 9.39 6.29
N TYR A 122 12.89 8.19 5.71
CA TYR A 122 13.59 7.92 4.47
C TYR A 122 13.04 8.64 3.23
N LEU A 123 11.72 8.82 3.11
CA LEU A 123 11.10 9.44 1.91
C LEU A 123 11.51 10.91 1.73
N ASN A 124 11.97 11.56 2.80
CA ASN A 124 12.45 12.93 2.77
C ASN A 124 13.99 13.02 2.68
N SER A 125 14.70 11.89 2.52
CA SER A 125 16.16 11.88 2.41
C SER A 125 16.65 12.45 1.07
N PRO A 126 17.86 13.03 1.00
CA PRO A 126 18.45 13.46 -0.28
C PRO A 126 18.56 12.31 -1.29
N ALA A 127 18.91 11.11 -0.82
CA ALA A 127 18.95 9.91 -1.65
C ALA A 127 17.61 9.59 -2.32
N TRP A 128 16.49 9.80 -1.61
CA TRP A 128 15.16 9.62 -2.21
C TRP A 128 14.93 10.61 -3.36
N LYS A 129 15.22 11.90 -3.13
CA LYS A 129 15.08 12.95 -4.15
C LYS A 129 15.93 12.65 -5.40
N GLU A 130 17.15 12.17 -5.19
CA GLU A 130 18.07 11.79 -6.27
C GLU A 130 17.64 10.51 -7.01
N ALA A 131 17.07 9.53 -6.31
CA ALA A 131 16.59 8.28 -6.92
C ALA A 131 15.26 8.44 -7.65
N TRP A 132 14.36 9.31 -7.16
CA TRP A 132 12.98 9.41 -7.60
C TRP A 132 12.77 9.58 -9.11
N PRO A 133 13.54 10.40 -9.85
CA PRO A 133 13.38 10.53 -11.30
C PRO A 133 13.57 9.21 -12.07
N ARG A 134 14.38 8.29 -11.53
CA ARG A 134 14.59 6.95 -12.09
C ARG A 134 13.56 5.95 -11.59
N VAL A 135 13.25 6.00 -10.29
CA VAL A 135 12.32 5.05 -9.65
C VAL A 135 10.89 5.25 -10.16
N SER A 136 10.44 6.50 -10.28
CA SER A 136 9.08 6.84 -10.74
C SER A 136 8.75 6.33 -12.13
N GLN A 137 9.74 6.16 -13.02
CA GLN A 137 9.53 5.65 -14.38
C GLN A 137 8.98 4.22 -14.42
N ALA A 138 9.20 3.44 -13.36
CA ALA A 138 8.73 2.06 -13.27
C ALA A 138 7.37 1.92 -12.55
N LEU A 139 6.75 3.03 -12.15
CA LEU A 139 5.53 3.05 -11.35
C LEU A 139 4.33 3.56 -12.16
N SER A 140 3.13 3.33 -11.62
CA SER A 140 1.91 3.80 -12.29
C SER A 140 1.82 5.34 -12.32
N PRO A 141 1.36 5.96 -13.42
CA PRO A 141 1.23 7.42 -13.50
C PRO A 141 0.35 8.00 -12.38
N ASP A 142 -0.74 7.32 -12.03
CA ASP A 142 -1.67 7.74 -10.97
C ASP A 142 -0.97 7.80 -9.61
N PHE A 143 -0.17 6.77 -9.27
CA PHE A 143 0.62 6.77 -8.04
C PHE A 143 1.68 7.86 -8.05
N VAL A 144 2.38 8.06 -9.18
CA VAL A 144 3.41 9.11 -9.29
C VAL A 144 2.79 10.50 -9.10
N ALA A 145 1.62 10.76 -9.68
CA ALA A 145 0.90 12.01 -9.49
C ALA A 145 0.51 12.22 -8.01
N TYR A 146 -0.10 11.22 -7.39
CA TYR A 146 -0.44 11.23 -5.96
C TYR A 146 0.77 11.47 -5.07
N PHE A 147 1.87 10.74 -5.32
CA PHE A 147 3.09 10.85 -4.55
C PHE A 147 3.73 12.24 -4.70
N ASN A 148 3.78 12.78 -5.92
CA ASN A 148 4.34 14.10 -6.18
C ASN A 148 3.50 15.23 -5.56
N GLU A 149 2.17 15.11 -5.54
CA GLU A 149 1.31 16.08 -4.86
C GLU A 149 1.60 16.12 -3.35
N ARG A 150 1.78 14.96 -2.73
CA ARG A 150 1.92 14.82 -1.28
C ARG A 150 3.34 15.00 -0.75
N HIS A 151 4.35 14.60 -1.53
CA HIS A 151 5.76 14.60 -1.12
C HIS A 151 6.65 15.46 -2.03
N GLY A 152 6.16 15.86 -3.22
CA GLY A 152 6.89 16.72 -4.15
C GLY A 152 6.74 18.22 -3.85
N ALA A 153 5.75 18.62 -3.05
CA ALA A 153 5.49 20.02 -2.68
C ALA A 153 6.52 20.62 -1.69
N GLU A 154 7.43 19.84 -1.11
CA GLU A 154 8.60 20.33 -0.35
C GLU A 154 9.80 20.68 -1.26
N ASN A 155 9.55 20.98 -2.53
CA ASN A 155 10.55 21.44 -3.50
C ASN A 155 10.29 22.88 -3.98
N GLY A 156 9.59 23.69 -3.17
CA GLY A 156 9.53 25.15 -3.29
C GLY A 156 10.35 25.82 -2.20
#